data_AF-A0A8T6URS3-F1
#
_entry.id   AF-A0A8T6URS3-F1
#
_cell.length_a   1.000
_cell.length_b   1.000
_cell.length_c   1.000
_cell.angle_alpha   90.00
_cell.angle_beta   90.00
_cell.angle_gamma   90.00
#
_symmetry.space_group_name_H-M   'P 1'
#
loop_
_entity.id
_entity.type
_entity.pdbx_description
1 polymer ?
#
loop_
_entity_poly.entity_id
_entity_poly.type
_entity_poly.pdbx_seq_one_letter_code
_entity_poly.pdbx_strand_id
1 'polypeptide(L)' 'KVTIFNREQAEKVGLHSFLAVAQGTDEPPRFIIIESGKKEKGKDTVALLGKGITFDTGGISLKSREGMPS' A
#
# COMPACT_ATOMS: atom_id res chain seq x y z
N LYS A 1 -6.10 15.69 6.24
CA LYS A 1 -5.47 14.85 7.29
C LYS A 1 -4.69 13.74 6.60
N VAL A 2 -3.49 13.42 7.08
CA VAL A 2 -2.69 12.32 6.54
C VAL A 2 -2.44 11.33 7.67
N THR A 3 -2.72 10.06 7.41
CA THR A 3 -2.42 8.95 8.31
C THR A 3 -1.49 8.00 7.57
N ILE A 4 -0.41 7.60 8.23
CA ILE A 4 0.59 6.69 7.65
C ILE A 4 0.77 5.54 8.62
N PHE A 5 0.48 4.31 8.18
CA PHE A 5 0.77 3.11 8.96
C PHE A 5 2.14 2.57 8.58
N ASN A 6 2.99 2.39 9.60
CA ASN A 6 4.18 1.55 9.53
C ASN A 6 3.80 0.06 9.64
N ARG A 7 4.81 -0.84 9.60
CA ARG A 7 4.59 -2.29 9.66
C ARG A 7 3.79 -2.73 10.89
N GLU A 8 4.19 -2.28 12.09
CA GLU A 8 3.53 -2.64 13.35
C GLU A 8 2.09 -2.11 13.44
N GLN A 9 1.85 -0.88 12.99
CA GLN A 9 0.51 -0.29 12.95
C GLN A 9 -0.37 -1.02 11.95
N ALA A 10 0.16 -1.35 10.76
CA ALA A 10 -0.52 -2.11 9.74
C ALA A 10 -0.90 -3.52 10.23
N GLU A 11 -0.04 -4.15 11.04
CA GLU A 11 -0.34 -5.44 11.67
C GLU A 11 -1.47 -5.31 12.69
N LYS A 12 -1.40 -4.31 13.59
CA LYS A 12 -2.45 -4.05 14.58
C LYS A 12 -3.82 -3.80 13.99
N VAL A 13 -3.89 -3.17 12.80
CA VAL A 13 -5.16 -2.89 12.10
C VAL A 13 -5.54 -3.98 11.08
N GLY A 14 -4.80 -5.09 11.01
CA GLY A 14 -5.16 -6.27 10.22
C GLY A 14 -4.88 -6.17 8.72
N LEU A 15 -3.92 -5.34 8.28
CA LEU A 15 -3.51 -5.19 6.88
C LEU A 15 -2.61 -6.35 6.39
N HIS A 16 -2.98 -7.60 6.70
CA HIS A 16 -2.13 -8.77 6.48
C HIS A 16 -1.76 -9.00 5.01
N SER A 17 -2.67 -8.77 4.05
CA SER A 17 -2.34 -8.95 2.62
C SER A 17 -1.29 -7.94 2.14
N PHE A 18 -1.37 -6.70 2.61
CA PHE A 18 -0.36 -5.69 2.33
C PHE A 18 1.00 -6.08 2.93
N LEU A 19 1.00 -6.55 4.18
CA LEU A 19 2.22 -7.00 4.87
C LEU A 19 2.84 -8.25 4.24
N ALA A 20 2.02 -9.20 3.79
CA ALA A 20 2.47 -10.42 3.13
C ALA A 20 3.21 -10.13 1.83
N VAL A 21 2.76 -9.14 1.04
CA VAL A 21 3.48 -8.70 -0.17
C VAL A 21 4.78 -8.00 0.19
N ALA A 22 4.78 -7.18 1.26
CA ALA A 22 5.92 -6.37 1.65
C ALA A 22 6.94 -7.09 2.57
N GLN A 23 6.79 -8.38 2.84
CA GLN A 23 7.68 -9.11 3.75
C GLN A 23 9.10 -9.30 3.18
N GLY A 24 9.24 -9.30 1.86
CA GLY A 24 10.51 -9.55 1.16
C GLY A 24 11.35 -8.32 0.85
N THR A 25 10.97 -7.14 1.33
CA THR A 25 11.75 -5.90 1.14
C THR A 25 12.40 -5.46 2.46
N ASP A 26 13.63 -4.94 2.35
CA ASP A 26 14.31 -4.26 3.46
C ASP A 26 13.75 -2.86 3.69
N GLU A 27 13.28 -2.19 2.63
CA GLU A 27 12.66 -0.87 2.73
C GLU A 27 11.31 -1.00 3.49
N PRO A 28 11.11 -0.27 4.61
CA PRO A 28 9.91 -0.42 5.41
C PRO A 28 8.61 -0.03 4.67
N PRO A 29 7.59 -0.91 4.62
CA PRO A 29 6.35 -0.60 3.92
C PRO A 29 5.55 0.52 4.60
N ARG A 30 4.77 1.26 3.81
CA ARG A 30 3.87 2.33 4.27
C ARG A 30 2.48 2.21 3.65
N PHE A 31 1.44 2.20 4.48
CA PHE A 31 0.06 2.34 4.03
C PHE A 31 -0.41 3.76 4.31
N ILE A 32 -0.74 4.51 3.26
CA ILE A 32 -0.96 5.96 3.33
C ILE A 32 -2.44 6.27 3.07
N ILE A 33 -3.07 6.99 3.99
CA ILE A 33 -4.45 7.46 3.88
C ILE A 33 -4.42 8.98 3.90
N ILE A 34 -4.93 9.60 2.83
CA ILE A 34 -5.05 11.05 2.70
C ILE A 34 -6.53 11.38 2.66
N GLU A 35 -6.98 12.13 3.65
CA GLU A 35 -8.37 12.59 3.77
C GLU A 35 -8.42 14.10 3.55
N SER A 36 -9.25 14.56 2.61
CA SER A 36 -9.51 15.97 2.35
C SER A 36 -11.01 16.24 2.25
N GLY A 37 -11.41 17.50 2.43
CA GLY A 37 -12.82 17.89 2.46
C GLY A 37 -13.51 17.61 3.80
N LYS A 38 -14.84 17.77 3.82
CA LYS A 38 -15.70 17.57 4.99
C LYS A 38 -16.78 16.54 4.65
N LYS A 39 -17.16 15.75 5.65
CA LYS A 39 -18.36 14.91 5.54
C LYS A 39 -19.58 15.81 5.53
N GLU A 40 -20.33 15.79 4.43
CA GLU A 40 -21.54 16.57 4.26
C GLU A 40 -22.72 15.64 3.99
N LYS A 41 -23.83 15.89 4.68
CA LYS A 41 -25.05 15.08 4.54
C LYS A 41 -25.58 15.23 3.11
N GLY A 42 -25.85 14.10 2.45
CA GLY A 42 -26.35 14.09 1.07
C GLY A 42 -25.28 14.25 -0.01
N LYS A 43 -23.98 14.22 0.35
CA LYS A 43 -22.88 14.11 -0.62
C LYS A 43 -22.19 12.76 -0.50
N ASP A 44 -21.85 12.20 -1.66
CA ASP A 44 -21.12 10.93 -1.72
C ASP A 44 -19.65 11.13 -1.32
N THR A 45 -19.10 10.10 -0.67
CA THR A 45 -17.67 10.03 -0.40
C THR A 45 -16.99 9.30 -1.55
N VAL A 46 -16.05 9.97 -2.22
CA VAL A 46 -15.20 9.36 -3.25
C VAL A 46 -13.91 8.88 -2.59
N ALA A 47 -13.55 7.62 -2.83
CA ALA A 47 -12.26 7.07 -2.43
C ALA A 47 -11.45 6.71 -3.67
N LEU A 48 -10.17 7.10 -3.69
CA LEU A 48 -9.22 6.69 -4.71
C LEU A 48 -8.28 5.65 -4.12
N LEU A 49 -8.11 4.54 -4.84
CA LEU A 49 -7.20 3.45 -4.46
C LEU A 49 -6.04 3.41 -5.45
N GLY A 50 -4.81 3.42 -4.91
CA GLY A 50 -3.58 3.35 -5.70
C GLY A 50 -2.74 2.15 -5.28
N LYS A 51 -2.20 1.43 -6.27
CA LYS A 51 -1.17 0.41 -6.03
C LYS A 51 0.19 1.11 -5.98
N GLY A 52 0.80 1.15 -4.79
CA GLY A 52 2.10 1.79 -4.56
C GLY A 52 3.28 0.82 -4.55
N ILE A 53 3.38 -0.11 -5.52
CA ILE A 53 4.56 -0.98 -5.62
C ILE A 53 5.66 -0.23 -6.38
N THR A 54 6.74 0.11 -5.69
CA THR A 54 7.86 0.91 -6.24
C THR A 54 8.76 0.09 -7.16
N PHE A 55 8.93 -1.20 -6.85
CA PHE A 55 9.62 -2.15 -7.71
C PHE A 55 8.98 -3.53 -7.55
N ASP A 56 8.79 -4.26 -8.64
CA ASP A 56 8.07 -5.52 -8.66
C ASP A 56 8.89 -6.62 -9.34
N THR A 57 9.65 -7.35 -8.53
CA THR A 57 10.42 -8.52 -8.96
C THR A 57 9.53 -9.71 -9.32
N GLY A 58 8.26 -9.72 -8.91
CA GLY A 58 7.39 -10.90 -8.88
C GLY A 58 7.46 -11.72 -7.59
N GLY A 59 8.38 -11.40 -6.67
CA GLY A 59 8.53 -12.11 -5.41
C GLY A 59 9.05 -13.55 -5.62
N ILE A 60 8.38 -14.53 -5.00
CA ILE A 60 8.72 -15.96 -5.17
C ILE A 60 8.60 -16.36 -6.65
N SER A 61 7.58 -15.86 -7.34
CA SER A 61 7.40 -16.02 -8.78
C SER A 61 8.24 -14.99 -9.52
N LEU A 62 9.56 -15.12 -9.42
CA LEU A 62 10.51 -14.17 -9.97
C LEU A 62 10.28 -13.99 -11.47
N LYS A 63 10.08 -12.74 -11.88
CA LYS A 63 9.92 -12.37 -13.30
C LYS A 63 11.21 -12.68 -14.07
N SER A 64 11.08 -12.86 -15.38
CA SER A 64 12.25 -12.91 -16.27
C SER A 64 12.91 -11.53 -16.36
N ARG A 65 14.14 -11.48 -16.88
CA ARG A 65 14.86 -10.21 -17.13
C ARG A 65 14.08 -9.25 -18.03
N GLU A 66 13.33 -9.76 -19.00
CA GLU A 66 12.48 -8.96 -19.89
C GLU A 66 11.26 -8.37 -19.14
N GLY A 67 10.78 -9.07 -18.11
CA GLY A 67 9.66 -8.63 -17.27
C GLY A 67 10.07 -7.76 -16.07
N MET A 68 11.37 -7.57 -15.84
CA MET A 68 11.88 -6.67 -14.80
C MET A 68 12.58 -5.47 -15.45
N PRO A 69 12.10 -4.24 -15.21
CA PRO A 69 12.81 -3.05 -15.68
C PRO A 69 14.21 -3.01 -15.04
N SER A 70 15.19 -2.65 -15.86
CA SER A 70 16.60 -2.46 -15.47
C SER A 70 16.81 -1.14 -14.73
#